data_AF-A0A1L9GZ21-F1
#
_entry.id   AF-A0A1L9GZ21-F1
#
_cell.length_a   1.000
_cell.length_b   1.000
_cell.length_c   1.000
_cell.angle_alpha   90.00
_cell.angle_beta   90.00
_cell.angle_gamma   90.00
#
_symmetry.space_group_name_H-M   'P 1'
#
loop_
_entity.id
_entity.type
_entity.pdbx_description
1 polymer ?
#
loop_
_entity_poly.entity_id
_entity_poly.type
_entity_poly.pdbx_seq_one_letter_code
_entity_poly.pdbx_strand_id
1 'polypeptide(L)'
;ISIEAAELLEVFQWTSLDIEETKRDTQRMEDIKKELADVFIYAIEMAILLHLDVKKIVMAKLEQVRRKYPAELMRKNAKEESGSGADPKYWKIKNSTRRSKKP
;
A
#
# COMPACT_ATOMS: atom_id res chain seq x y z
N ILE A 1 13.06 0.38 9.74
CA ILE A 1 11.93 0.55 8.78
C ILE A 1 12.37 1.19 7.47
N SER A 2 12.74 2.48 7.42
CA SER A 2 13.05 3.14 6.13
C SER A 2 14.23 2.52 5.38
N ILE A 3 15.19 1.95 6.12
CA ILE A 3 16.34 1.22 5.57
C ILE A 3 15.84 -0.07 4.90
N GLU A 4 15.20 -0.98 5.65
CA GLU A 4 14.62 -2.22 5.07
C GLU A 4 13.65 -1.96 3.90
N ALA A 5 12.88 -0.88 3.95
CA ALA A 5 11.99 -0.51 2.86
C ALA A 5 12.75 -0.11 1.58
N ALA A 6 13.95 0.46 1.73
CA ALA A 6 14.84 0.73 0.62
C ALA A 6 15.48 -0.55 0.10
N GLU A 7 15.92 -1.46 0.98
CA GLU A 7 16.45 -2.78 0.59
C GLU A 7 15.40 -3.59 -0.17
N LEU A 8 14.13 -3.61 0.30
CA LEU A 8 13.02 -4.22 -0.44
C LEU A 8 12.81 -3.58 -1.81
N LEU A 9 12.98 -2.25 -1.93
CA LEU A 9 12.82 -1.55 -3.19
C LEU A 9 13.94 -1.90 -4.18
N GLU A 10 15.16 -2.14 -3.69
CA GLU A 10 16.30 -2.54 -4.51
C GLU A 10 16.04 -3.83 -5.28
N VAL A 11 15.26 -4.77 -4.74
CA VAL A 11 14.87 -6.01 -5.41
C VAL A 11 14.09 -5.77 -6.72
N PHE A 12 13.44 -4.61 -6.86
CA PHE A 12 12.68 -4.23 -8.06
C PHE A 12 13.43 -3.27 -8.98
N GLN A 13 14.62 -2.81 -8.58
CA GLN A 13 15.36 -1.88 -9.41
C GLN A 13 15.86 -2.57 -10.68
N TRP A 14 15.87 -1.82 -11.79
CA TRP A 14 16.48 -2.22 -13.07
C TRP A 14 15.81 -3.39 -13.81
N THR A 15 14.68 -3.89 -13.32
CA THR A 15 13.96 -4.99 -13.97
C THR A 15 12.49 -4.66 -14.19
N SER A 16 12.02 -4.85 -15.43
CA SER A 16 10.60 -4.74 -15.79
C SER A 16 10.02 -6.14 -15.93
N LEU A 17 9.84 -6.84 -14.80
CA LEU A 17 9.21 -8.17 -14.79
C LEU A 17 7.73 -8.05 -14.44
N ASP A 18 6.92 -8.88 -15.07
CA ASP A 18 5.55 -9.05 -14.65
C ASP A 18 5.47 -9.88 -13.34
N ILE A 19 4.26 -9.96 -12.77
CA ILE A 19 4.03 -10.65 -11.49
C ILE A 19 4.36 -12.14 -11.59
N GLU A 20 4.07 -12.78 -12.72
CA GLU A 20 4.24 -14.22 -12.90
C GLU A 20 5.71 -14.57 -13.11
N GLU A 21 6.45 -13.72 -13.81
CA GLU A 21 7.90 -13.84 -13.93
C GLU A 21 8.60 -13.62 -12.59
N THR A 22 8.18 -12.60 -11.82
CA THR A 22 8.68 -12.37 -10.46
C THR A 22 8.45 -13.59 -9.56
N LYS A 23 7.27 -14.23 -9.62
CA LYS A 23 6.95 -15.43 -8.83
C LYS A 23 7.76 -16.67 -9.22
N ARG A 24 8.16 -16.79 -10.50
CA ARG A 24 8.96 -17.92 -10.99
C ARG A 24 10.43 -17.80 -10.64
N ASP A 25 10.93 -16.58 -10.43
CA ASP A 25 12.29 -16.33 -9.96
C ASP A 25 12.41 -16.65 -8.46
N THR A 26 12.94 -17.84 -8.16
CA THR A 26 13.05 -18.33 -6.78
C THR A 26 13.98 -17.49 -5.92
N GLN A 27 15.08 -16.97 -6.49
CA GLN A 27 16.05 -16.19 -5.74
C GLN A 27 15.44 -14.85 -5.36
N ARG A 28 14.86 -14.15 -6.34
CA ARG A 28 14.19 -12.87 -6.11
C ARG A 28 13.03 -13.01 -5.13
N MET A 29 12.24 -14.08 -5.23
CA MET A 29 11.16 -14.31 -4.27
C MET A 29 11.69 -14.49 -2.84
N GLU A 30 12.88 -15.05 -2.66
CA GLU A 30 13.50 -15.17 -1.34
C GLU A 30 13.97 -13.81 -0.84
N ASP A 31 14.60 -13.01 -1.69
CA ASP A 31 15.02 -11.64 -1.37
C ASP A 31 13.81 -10.77 -0.99
N ILE A 32 12.71 -10.83 -1.76
CA ILE A 32 11.45 -10.12 -1.45
C ILE A 32 10.93 -10.53 -0.06
N LYS A 33 10.88 -11.84 0.25
CA LYS A 33 10.37 -12.31 1.54
C LYS A 33 11.22 -11.82 2.69
N LYS A 34 12.55 -11.87 2.53
CA LYS A 34 13.52 -11.43 3.52
C LYS A 34 13.30 -9.95 3.85
N GLU A 35 13.40 -9.08 2.85
CA GLU A 35 13.30 -7.63 3.09
C GLU A 35 11.88 -7.21 3.52
N LEU A 36 10.84 -7.87 3.01
CA LEU A 36 9.47 -7.61 3.46
C LEU A 36 9.25 -8.03 4.92
N ALA A 37 9.86 -9.14 5.35
CA ALA A 37 9.81 -9.56 6.74
C ALA A 37 10.51 -8.54 7.64
N ASP A 38 11.68 -8.04 7.24
CA ASP A 38 12.43 -7.04 8.01
C ASP A 38 11.63 -5.72 8.16
N VAL A 39 10.94 -5.27 7.10
CA VAL A 39 10.00 -4.14 7.19
C VAL A 39 8.91 -4.39 8.24
N PHE A 40 8.32 -5.59 8.24
CA PHE A 40 7.26 -5.93 9.20
C PHE A 40 7.78 -6.05 10.63
N ILE A 41 8.95 -6.67 10.84
CA ILE A 41 9.56 -6.84 12.16
C ILE A 41 9.73 -5.48 12.82
N TYR A 42 10.38 -4.53 12.15
CA TYR A 42 10.60 -3.21 12.74
C TYR A 42 9.31 -2.39 12.88
N ALA A 43 8.33 -2.55 11.99
CA ALA A 43 7.03 -1.86 12.12
C ALA A 43 6.22 -2.39 13.31
N ILE A 44 6.23 -3.71 13.53
CA ILE A 44 5.54 -4.35 14.65
C ILE A 44 6.28 -4.05 15.95
N GLU A 45 7.60 -4.13 15.97
CA GLU A 45 8.42 -3.77 17.12
C GLU A 45 8.14 -2.33 17.58
N MET A 46 8.09 -1.38 16.63
CA MET A 46 7.71 0.00 16.93
C MET A 46 6.33 0.10 17.58
N ALA A 47 5.34 -0.67 17.10
CA ALA A 47 4.01 -0.68 17.70
C ALA A 47 4.04 -1.24 19.13
N ILE A 48 4.83 -2.29 19.39
CA ILE A 48 5.01 -2.86 20.72
C ILE A 48 5.63 -1.84 21.68
N LEU A 49 6.73 -1.20 21.27
CA LEU A 49 7.45 -0.20 22.07
C LEU A 49 6.58 1.04 22.39
N LEU A 50 5.65 1.38 21.51
CA LEU A 50 4.71 2.49 21.69
C LEU A 50 3.37 2.06 22.32
N HIS A 51 3.24 0.81 22.73
CA HIS A 51 2.00 0.24 23.30
C HIS A 51 0.77 0.41 22.40
N LEU A 52 0.95 0.25 21.08
CA LEU A 52 -0.11 0.34 20.08
C LEU A 52 -0.69 -1.05 19.75
N ASP A 53 -2.02 -1.14 19.69
CA ASP A 53 -2.70 -2.32 19.14
C ASP A 53 -2.63 -2.27 17.60
N VAL A 54 -1.74 -3.08 17.02
CA VAL A 54 -1.51 -3.19 15.56
C VAL A 54 -2.80 -3.48 14.81
N LYS A 55 -3.62 -4.41 15.30
CA LYS A 55 -4.88 -4.78 14.64
C LYS A 55 -5.83 -3.58 14.62
N LYS A 56 -5.96 -2.88 15.75
CA LYS A 56 -6.85 -1.72 15.86
C LYS A 56 -6.42 -0.58 14.93
N ILE A 57 -5.13 -0.24 14.88
CA ILE A 57 -4.64 0.85 14.02
C ILE A 57 -4.78 0.51 12.53
N VAL A 58 -4.52 -0.73 12.13
CA VAL A 58 -4.68 -1.18 10.74
C VAL A 58 -6.15 -1.18 10.34
N MET A 59 -7.04 -1.72 11.17
CA MET A 59 -8.48 -1.74 10.89
C MET A 59 -9.08 -0.33 10.79
N ALA A 60 -8.69 0.57 11.71
CA ALA A 60 -9.10 1.97 11.65
C ALA A 60 -8.62 2.64 10.36
N LYS A 61 -7.39 2.35 9.91
CA LYS A 61 -6.86 2.87 8.64
C LYS A 61 -7.61 2.30 7.44
N LEU A 62 -7.92 1.00 7.41
CA LEU A 62 -8.67 0.36 6.33
C LEU A 62 -10.08 0.94 6.19
N GLU A 63 -10.76 1.23 7.30
CA GLU A 63 -12.06 1.90 7.29
C GLU A 63 -11.96 3.33 6.72
N GLN A 64 -10.91 4.07 7.08
CA GLN A 64 -10.64 5.38 6.46
C GLN A 64 -10.37 5.26 4.96
N VAL A 65 -9.62 4.25 4.53
CA VAL A 65 -9.32 3.98 3.12
C VAL A 65 -10.60 3.65 2.35
N ARG A 66 -11.48 2.81 2.91
CA ARG A 66 -12.78 2.46 2.31
C ARG A 66 -13.65 3.69 2.05
N ARG A 67 -13.70 4.62 3.00
CA ARG A 67 -14.44 5.89 2.84
C ARG A 67 -13.81 6.79 1.78
N LYS A 68 -12.49 6.81 1.69
CA LYS A 68 -11.74 7.65 0.73
C LYS A 68 -11.76 7.08 -0.69
N TYR A 69 -11.79 5.75 -0.83
CA TYR A 69 -11.74 5.03 -2.10
C TYR A 69 -12.85 3.97 -2.15
N PRO A 70 -14.10 4.37 -2.44
CA PRO A 70 -15.21 3.43 -2.55
C PRO A 70 -14.97 2.41 -3.68
N ALA A 71 -15.23 1.13 -3.40
CA ALA A 71 -14.99 0.02 -4.34
C ALA A 71 -15.77 0.19 -5.66
N GLU A 72 -16.99 0.74 -5.61
CA GLU A 72 -17.81 1.01 -6.80
C GLU A 72 -17.15 1.99 -7.77
N LEU A 73 -16.42 2.99 -7.24
CA LEU A 73 -15.70 3.98 -8.05
C LEU A 73 -14.38 3.40 -8.57
N MET A 74 -13.72 2.53 -7.80
CA MET A 74 -12.46 1.90 -8.21
C MET A 74 -12.69 0.83 -9.30
N ARG A 75 -13.79 0.07 -9.23
CA ARG A 75 -14.11 -0.98 -10.21
C ARG A 75 -14.51 -0.45 -11.59
N LYS A 76 -15.07 0.76 -11.67
CA LYS A 76 -15.34 1.43 -12.95
C LYS A 76 -14.06 1.90 -13.64
N ASN A 77 -13.18 2.56 -12.88
CA ASN A 77 -11.90 3.04 -13.39
C ASN A 77 -10.96 1.90 -13.85
N ALA A 78 -11.05 0.70 -13.26
CA ALA A 78 -10.26 -0.45 -13.68
C ALA A 78 -10.72 -1.09 -15.00
N LYS A 79 -11.93 -0.78 -15.49
CA LYS A 79 -12.47 -1.29 -16.76
C LYS A 79 -12.25 -0.34 -17.94
N GLU A 80 -11.97 0.93 -17.67
CA GLU A 80 -11.62 1.93 -18.68
C GLU A 80 -10.09 2.01 -18.76
N GLU A 81 -9.47 1.29 -19.69
CA GLU A 81 -8.01 1.26 -19.91
C GLU A 81 -7.41 2.62 -20.34
N SER A 82 -8.24 3.66 -20.50
CA SER A 82 -7.78 5.03 -20.67
C SER A 82 -7.54 5.67 -19.31
N GLY A 83 -6.27 5.90 -18.97
CA GLY A 83 -5.82 6.61 -17.76
C GLY A 83 -6.24 8.09 -17.65
N SER A 84 -7.37 8.49 -18.22
CA SER A 84 -7.91 9.84 -18.18
C SER A 84 -9.37 9.83 -17.75
N GLY A 85 -9.60 10.05 -16.45
CA GLY A 85 -10.92 10.41 -15.94
C GLY A 85 -11.38 9.62 -14.73
N ALA A 86 -10.67 9.72 -13.60
CA ALA A 86 -11.27 9.30 -12.33
C ALA A 86 -12.62 10.01 -12.15
N ASP A 87 -13.72 9.23 -12.03
CA ASP A 87 -15.10 9.72 -11.79
C ASP A 87 -15.06 11.02 -10.96
N PRO A 88 -15.67 12.15 -11.38
CA PRO A 88 -15.65 13.41 -10.64
C PRO A 88 -16.03 13.28 -9.15
N LYS A 89 -16.79 12.24 -8.79
CA LYS A 89 -17.12 11.84 -7.41
C LYS A 89 -15.88 11.43 -6.60
N TYR A 90 -14.89 10.78 -7.21
CA TYR A 90 -13.58 10.44 -6.59
C TYR A 90 -12.87 11.69 -6.06
N TRP A 91 -12.71 12.72 -6.88
CA TRP A 91 -12.01 13.93 -6.48
C TRP A 91 -12.76 14.70 -5.39
N LYS A 92 -14.10 14.70 -5.42
CA LYS A 92 -14.94 15.28 -4.35
C LYS A 92 -14.77 14.54 -3.01
N ILE A 93 -14.73 13.20 -3.02
CA ILE A 93 -14.51 12.38 -1.82
C ILE A 93 -13.07 12.56 -1.29
N LYS A 94 -12.07 12.54 -2.17
CA LYS A 94 -10.66 12.74 -1.82
C LYS A 94 -10.40 14.13 -1.22
N ASN A 95 -11.03 15.17 -1.76
CA ASN A 95 -10.86 16.55 -1.28
C ASN A 95 -11.62 16.82 0.03
N SER A 96 -12.82 16.25 0.19
CA SER A 96 -13.60 16.36 1.45
C SER A 96 -12.91 15.64 2.61
N THR A 97 -12.43 14.41 2.39
CA THR A 97 -11.66 13.66 3.41
C THR A 97 -10.33 14.33 3.76
N ARG A 98 -9.66 14.99 2.81
CA ARG A 98 -8.43 15.77 3.06
C ARG A 98 -8.68 17.05 3.84
N ARG A 99 -9.81 17.74 3.60
CA ARG A 99 -10.20 18.96 4.33
C ARG A 99 -10.63 18.68 5.78
N SER A 100 -11.26 17.53 6.06
CA SER A 100 -11.64 17.12 7.42
C SER A 100 -10.46 16.79 8.36
N LYS A 101 -9.24 16.68 7.82
CA LYS A 101 -8.00 16.35 8.58
C LYS A 101 -7.09 17.56 8.81
N LYS A 102 -7.50 18.78 8.46
CA LYS A 102 -6.76 19.98 8.88
C LYS A 102 -7.06 20.25 10.36
N PRO A 103 -6.03 20.48 11.19
CA PRO A 103 -6.21 20.88 12.59
C PRO A 103 -6.96 22.20 12.69
#